data_AF-A0A915BT61-F1
#
_entry.id   AF-A0A915BT61-F1
#
_cell.length_a   1.000
_cell.length_b   1.000
_cell.length_c   1.000
_cell.angle_alpha   90.00
_cell.angle_beta   90.00
_cell.angle_gamma   90.00
#
_symmetry.space_group_name_H-M   'P 1'
#
loop_
_entity.id
_entity.type
_entity.pdbx_description
1 polymer ?
#
loop_
_entity_poly.entity_id
_entity_poly.type
_entity_poly.pdbx_seq_one_letter_code
_entity_poly.pdbx_strand_id
1 'polypeptide(L)'
;IDGYQIDILMVADFSLYNSFIDIHNGDEYSAQFAVDNYLNAIFEQVRAIYENNTIFENEIISLNLIATFIVIREEDCPLMQNYPSQNTTNFDNSTSMELSIDALDAIHLIHQWILRYSQWLPSHDHAIILTKFDLLTPKGDSSTQGMAYVGAMCRNSESASVVEDIGAMATAMIAAHELAHSLGAFHDGSGESGDCSGNLNYMMAPTVSGSDDYEKFQNSFKLSICSRKQIEAFLLNETSLCVRRHRARERRLRRTSYSDGRKKPGELFLQQHQCKIAFGPQYGVCKQHEYQMKNNPCKRLWCKNRSTKRTASCETKNYLPLFDGTKCGVRKWCIAGNCVINNKEDNSCVDVNVSMCTSLSAGKRKRFCKSAKFNAVCCFSCSTIRLMQ
;
A
#
# COMPACT_ATOMS: atom_id res chain seq x y z
N ILE A 1 7.83 27.81 -12.37
CA ILE A 1 7.57 26.44 -11.91
C ILE A 1 7.55 26.52 -10.40
N ASP A 2 6.51 26.02 -9.75
CA ASP A 2 6.31 26.26 -8.31
C ASP A 2 6.07 24.97 -7.50
N GLY A 3 6.27 23.81 -8.14
CA GLY A 3 6.12 22.48 -7.57
C GLY A 3 5.92 21.40 -8.64
N TYR A 4 5.93 20.14 -8.21
CA TYR A 4 5.73 18.97 -9.05
C TYR A 4 4.42 18.27 -8.67
N GLN A 5 3.66 17.89 -9.69
CA GLN A 5 2.42 17.15 -9.53
C GLN A 5 2.44 15.96 -10.47
N ILE A 6 2.16 14.78 -9.94
CA ILE A 6 2.12 13.54 -10.69
C ILE A 6 0.71 13.00 -10.62
N ASP A 7 0.06 12.96 -11.77
CA ASP A 7 -1.29 12.44 -11.95
C ASP A 7 -1.20 10.92 -12.19
N ILE A 8 -1.66 10.12 -11.22
CA ILE A 8 -1.54 8.66 -11.18
C ILE A 8 -2.86 8.00 -11.61
N LEU A 9 -2.75 7.01 -12.50
CA LEU A 9 -3.79 6.04 -12.80
C LEU A 9 -3.49 4.73 -12.06
N MET A 10 -4.40 4.28 -11.20
CA MET A 10 -4.29 2.97 -10.56
C MET A 10 -5.09 1.95 -11.34
N VAL A 11 -4.47 0.81 -11.69
CA VAL A 11 -5.10 -0.24 -12.48
C VAL A 11 -5.05 -1.57 -11.71
N ALA A 12 -6.19 -2.25 -11.61
CA ALA A 12 -6.24 -3.67 -11.26
C ALA A 12 -6.39 -4.48 -12.54
N ASP A 13 -5.47 -5.41 -12.78
CA ASP A 13 -5.65 -6.37 -13.87
C ASP A 13 -6.74 -7.42 -13.53
N PHE A 14 -7.03 -8.29 -14.49
CA PHE A 14 -8.06 -9.31 -14.31
C PHE A 14 -7.73 -10.30 -13.21
N SER A 15 -6.44 -10.65 -13.03
CA SER A 15 -6.01 -11.60 -12.00
C SER A 15 -6.24 -11.06 -10.59
N LEU A 16 -5.98 -9.76 -10.38
CA LEU A 16 -6.28 -9.10 -9.12
C LEU A 16 -7.79 -9.02 -8.90
N TYR A 17 -8.57 -8.62 -9.92
CA TYR A 17 -10.02 -8.60 -9.83
C TYR A 17 -10.61 -9.97 -9.46
N ASN A 18 -10.18 -11.02 -10.14
CA ASN A 18 -10.62 -12.39 -9.89
C ASN A 18 -10.27 -12.86 -8.47
N SER A 19 -9.10 -12.49 -7.94
CA SER A 19 -8.76 -12.82 -6.54
C SER A 19 -9.72 -12.19 -5.52
N PHE A 20 -10.29 -11.02 -5.83
CA PHE A 20 -11.30 -10.39 -4.98
C PHE A 20 -12.68 -11.04 -5.15
N ILE A 21 -13.01 -11.58 -6.32
CA ILE A 21 -14.20 -12.44 -6.50
C ILE A 21 -14.13 -13.63 -5.53
N ASP A 22 -12.97 -14.28 -5.43
CA ASP A 22 -12.77 -15.39 -4.50
C ASP A 22 -12.92 -14.95 -3.03
N ILE A 23 -12.34 -13.79 -2.66
CA ILE A 23 -12.47 -13.20 -1.31
C ILE A 23 -13.94 -12.92 -0.94
N HIS A 24 -14.76 -12.60 -1.94
CA HIS A 24 -16.17 -12.26 -1.83
C HIS A 24 -17.12 -13.40 -2.24
N ASN A 25 -16.64 -14.64 -2.28
CA ASN A 25 -17.43 -15.85 -2.57
C ASN A 25 -18.23 -15.78 -3.88
N GLY A 26 -17.63 -15.22 -4.94
CA GLY A 26 -18.27 -15.12 -6.25
C GLY A 26 -19.13 -13.87 -6.47
N ASP A 27 -19.29 -12.99 -5.48
CA ASP A 27 -20.08 -11.77 -5.64
C ASP A 27 -19.29 -10.67 -6.37
N GLU A 28 -19.51 -10.58 -7.68
CA GLU A 28 -18.83 -9.63 -8.59
C GLU A 28 -19.00 -8.17 -8.16
N TYR A 29 -20.18 -7.77 -7.69
CA TYR A 29 -20.42 -6.38 -7.28
C TYR A 29 -19.62 -6.01 -6.03
N SER A 30 -19.63 -6.85 -5.00
CA SER A 30 -18.78 -6.63 -3.83
C SER A 30 -17.30 -6.70 -4.18
N ALA A 31 -16.90 -7.61 -5.07
CA ALA A 31 -15.52 -7.72 -5.52
C ALA A 31 -15.06 -6.45 -6.23
N GLN A 32 -15.82 -5.94 -7.20
CA GLN A 32 -15.49 -4.72 -7.93
C GLN A 32 -15.40 -3.51 -6.97
N PHE A 33 -16.37 -3.36 -6.05
CA PHE A 33 -16.33 -2.31 -5.03
C PHE A 33 -15.12 -2.44 -4.10
N ALA A 34 -14.76 -3.66 -3.71
CA ALA A 34 -13.61 -3.92 -2.85
C ALA A 34 -12.29 -3.64 -3.56
N VAL A 35 -12.15 -4.01 -4.85
CA VAL A 35 -10.96 -3.69 -5.67
C VAL A 35 -10.81 -2.19 -5.84
N ASP A 36 -11.89 -1.46 -6.14
CA ASP A 36 -11.84 0.00 -6.25
C ASP A 36 -11.32 0.64 -4.96
N ASN A 37 -11.87 0.24 -3.81
CA ASN A 37 -11.39 0.71 -2.51
C ASN A 37 -9.93 0.29 -2.26
N TYR A 38 -9.52 -0.88 -2.75
CA TYR A 38 -8.15 -1.38 -2.56
C TYR A 38 -7.15 -0.57 -3.38
N LEU A 39 -7.46 -0.28 -4.65
CA LEU A 39 -6.64 0.61 -5.49
C LEU A 39 -6.50 2.00 -4.87
N ASN A 40 -7.60 2.56 -4.37
CA ASN A 40 -7.59 3.83 -3.61
C ASN A 40 -6.68 3.72 -2.37
N ALA A 41 -6.80 2.64 -1.59
CA ALA A 41 -6.01 2.42 -0.38
C ALA A 41 -4.50 2.29 -0.68
N ILE A 42 -4.12 1.57 -1.74
CA ILE A 42 -2.72 1.46 -2.18
C ILE A 42 -2.20 2.84 -2.60
N PHE A 43 -2.94 3.58 -3.43
CA PHE A 43 -2.56 4.93 -3.83
C PHE A 43 -2.36 5.86 -2.63
N GLU A 44 -3.31 5.86 -1.68
CA GLU A 44 -3.22 6.72 -0.49
C GLU A 44 -2.01 6.36 0.38
N GLN A 45 -1.62 5.08 0.43
CA GLN A 45 -0.41 4.65 1.12
C GLN A 45 0.86 5.11 0.39
N VAL A 46 0.92 4.97 -0.94
CA VAL A 46 2.02 5.47 -1.79
C VAL A 46 2.16 6.99 -1.62
N ARG A 47 1.05 7.72 -1.67
CA ARG A 47 1.06 9.17 -1.44
C ARG A 47 1.61 9.53 -0.06
N ALA A 48 1.15 8.86 1.00
CA ALA A 48 1.65 9.10 2.36
C ALA A 48 3.16 8.82 2.49
N ILE A 49 3.68 7.82 1.76
CA ILE A 49 5.11 7.53 1.71
C ILE A 49 5.87 8.71 1.09
N TYR A 50 5.45 9.20 -0.08
CA TYR A 50 6.10 10.35 -0.73
C TYR A 50 5.93 11.66 0.03
N GLU A 51 4.77 11.91 0.67
CA GLU A 51 4.54 13.09 1.53
C GLU A 51 5.49 13.11 2.74
N ASN A 52 5.85 11.95 3.28
CA ASN A 52 6.80 11.83 4.40
C ASN A 52 8.27 11.79 3.96
N ASN A 53 8.54 11.72 2.66
CA ASN A 53 9.88 11.76 2.10
C ASN A 53 10.15 13.14 1.50
N THR A 54 10.83 13.99 2.25
CA THR A 54 11.29 15.29 1.72
C THR A 54 12.26 15.04 0.57
N ILE A 55 11.92 15.44 -0.65
CA ILE A 55 12.85 15.39 -1.79
C ILE A 55 13.54 16.75 -1.91
N PHE A 56 12.76 17.81 -2.05
CA PHE A 56 13.22 19.20 -1.98
C PHE A 56 13.05 19.80 -0.59
N GLU A 57 13.86 20.80 -0.24
CA GLU A 57 13.70 21.55 1.02
C GLU A 57 12.44 22.43 1.04
N ASN A 58 12.06 23.01 -0.10
CA ASN A 58 10.98 24.01 -0.19
C ASN A 58 9.91 23.70 -1.25
N GLU A 59 9.96 22.53 -1.88
CA GLU A 59 8.99 22.08 -2.89
C GLU A 59 8.41 20.72 -2.52
N ILE A 60 7.13 20.53 -2.84
CA ILE A 60 6.40 19.29 -2.55
C ILE A 60 6.13 18.60 -3.87
N ILE A 61 6.36 17.29 -3.93
CA ILE A 61 5.86 16.42 -4.99
C ILE A 61 4.47 15.95 -4.56
N SER A 62 3.45 16.38 -5.27
CA SER A 62 2.06 16.01 -5.00
C SER A 62 1.67 14.85 -5.90
N LEU A 63 1.26 13.72 -5.32
CA LEU A 63 0.61 12.65 -6.09
C LEU A 63 -0.90 12.87 -6.08
N ASN A 64 -1.54 12.79 -7.24
CA ASN A 64 -2.98 12.89 -7.38
C ASN A 64 -3.52 11.62 -8.05
N LEU A 65 -4.58 11.06 -7.48
CA LEU A 65 -5.30 9.97 -8.13
C LEU A 65 -6.27 10.56 -9.14
N ILE A 66 -6.05 10.27 -10.42
CA ILE A 66 -6.98 10.69 -11.47
C ILE A 66 -8.16 9.74 -11.55
N ALA A 67 -7.88 8.44 -11.52
CA ALA A 67 -8.88 7.40 -11.60
C ALA A 67 -8.33 6.05 -11.11
N THR A 68 -9.27 5.17 -10.79
CA THR A 68 -9.08 3.73 -10.70
C THR A 68 -9.62 3.08 -11.97
N PHE A 69 -8.96 2.05 -12.46
CA PHE A 69 -9.40 1.26 -13.62
C PHE A 69 -9.33 -0.23 -13.27
N ILE A 70 -10.41 -0.96 -13.51
CA ILE A 70 -10.50 -2.38 -13.17
C ILE A 70 -10.74 -3.15 -14.46
N VAL A 71 -9.81 -4.03 -14.82
CA VAL A 71 -9.96 -4.92 -15.96
C VAL A 71 -10.81 -6.11 -15.53
N ILE A 72 -12.09 -6.11 -15.88
CA ILE A 72 -13.05 -7.14 -15.46
C ILE A 72 -13.14 -8.33 -16.42
N ARG A 73 -12.56 -8.22 -17.61
CA ARG A 73 -12.60 -9.26 -18.65
C ARG A 73 -11.21 -9.83 -18.87
N GLU A 74 -11.12 -11.15 -18.98
CA GLU A 74 -9.86 -11.86 -19.18
C GLU A 74 -9.15 -11.45 -20.48
N GLU A 75 -9.92 -11.27 -21.56
CA GLU A 75 -9.38 -10.87 -22.88
C GLU A 75 -8.79 -9.45 -22.91
N ASP A 76 -9.20 -8.59 -21.99
CA ASP A 76 -8.66 -7.22 -21.85
C ASP A 76 -7.45 -7.17 -20.92
N CYS A 77 -7.10 -8.27 -20.25
CA CYS A 77 -6.03 -8.32 -19.27
C CYS A 77 -4.67 -8.08 -19.95
N PRO A 78 -3.89 -7.05 -19.53
CA PRO A 78 -2.62 -6.71 -20.17
C PRO A 78 -1.65 -7.89 -20.20
N LEU A 79 -1.68 -8.76 -19.18
CA LEU A 79 -0.73 -9.86 -19.02
C LEU A 79 -1.21 -11.20 -19.63
N MET A 80 -2.45 -11.28 -20.11
CA MET A 80 -3.01 -12.52 -20.69
C MET A 80 -3.18 -12.48 -22.21
N GLN A 81 -3.06 -11.31 -22.85
CA GLN A 81 -3.34 -11.12 -24.28
C GLN A 81 -2.48 -11.97 -25.23
N ASN A 82 -1.33 -12.48 -24.79
CA ASN A 82 -0.44 -13.33 -25.59
C ASN A 82 0.15 -14.50 -24.80
N TYR A 83 -0.41 -14.86 -23.64
CA TYR A 83 0.08 -16.02 -22.89
C TYR A 83 -0.10 -17.24 -23.79
N PRO A 84 0.98 -17.84 -24.32
CA PRO A 84 0.82 -18.92 -25.27
C PRO A 84 0.09 -20.03 -24.55
N SER A 85 -0.98 -20.53 -25.15
CA SER A 85 -1.64 -21.78 -24.80
C SER A 85 -0.68 -22.95 -25.09
N GLN A 86 0.51 -22.95 -24.50
CA GLN A 86 1.51 -23.99 -24.59
C GLN A 86 1.82 -24.51 -23.20
N ASN A 87 1.58 -25.81 -23.07
CA ASN A 87 1.67 -26.65 -21.87
C ASN A 87 0.48 -26.59 -20.90
N THR A 88 -0.75 -26.58 -21.44
CA THR A 88 -1.89 -27.26 -20.80
C THR A 88 -1.74 -28.78 -20.90
N THR A 89 -0.60 -29.33 -20.49
CA THR A 89 -0.40 -30.77 -20.28
C THR A 89 -0.22 -30.99 -18.79
N ASN A 90 -1.34 -30.85 -18.08
CA ASN A 90 -1.72 -31.51 -16.82
C ASN A 90 -2.77 -30.62 -16.15
N PHE A 91 -4.01 -30.75 -16.62
CA PHE A 91 -5.18 -30.42 -15.81
C PHE A 91 -5.25 -31.40 -14.64
N ASP A 92 -4.39 -31.22 -13.66
CA ASP A 92 -4.62 -31.74 -12.32
C ASP A 92 -5.63 -30.82 -11.64
N ASN A 93 -6.69 -31.41 -11.08
CA ASN A 93 -7.70 -30.75 -10.25
C ASN A 93 -7.07 -30.28 -8.91
N SER A 94 -6.09 -29.38 -8.98
CA SER A 94 -5.47 -28.69 -7.85
C SER A 94 -5.70 -27.18 -8.02
N THR A 95 -6.30 -26.57 -7.01
CA THR A 95 -6.80 -25.18 -6.93
C THR A 95 -5.72 -24.08 -6.90
N SER A 96 -4.61 -24.22 -7.63
CA SER A 96 -3.61 -23.15 -7.74
C SER A 96 -2.77 -23.31 -9.00
N MET A 97 -3.24 -22.75 -10.11
CA MET A 97 -2.37 -22.43 -11.24
C MET A 97 -1.58 -21.19 -10.80
N GLU A 98 -0.30 -21.34 -10.45
CA GLU A 98 0.57 -20.18 -10.18
C GLU A 98 0.82 -19.46 -11.51
N LEU A 99 0.01 -18.44 -11.78
CA LEU A 99 0.21 -17.52 -12.90
C LEU A 99 1.55 -16.81 -12.67
N SER A 100 2.51 -16.99 -13.58
CA SER A 100 3.82 -16.35 -13.50
C SER A 100 4.23 -15.79 -14.86
N ILE A 101 5.06 -14.74 -14.85
CA ILE A 101 5.53 -14.08 -16.07
C ILE A 101 6.89 -13.42 -15.80
N ASP A 102 7.76 -13.38 -16.79
CA ASP A 102 8.99 -12.58 -16.69
C ASP A 102 8.63 -11.09 -16.50
N ALA A 103 9.27 -10.45 -15.52
CA ALA A 103 8.93 -9.07 -15.14
C ALA A 103 9.19 -8.06 -16.28
N LEU A 104 10.19 -8.30 -17.14
CA LEU A 104 10.48 -7.46 -18.30
C LEU A 104 9.42 -7.64 -19.39
N ASP A 105 8.98 -8.89 -19.63
CA ASP A 105 7.87 -9.15 -20.55
C ASP A 105 6.56 -8.52 -20.05
N ALA A 106 6.28 -8.61 -18.74
CA ALA A 106 5.10 -8.02 -18.13
C ALA A 106 5.02 -6.50 -18.34
N ILE A 107 6.11 -5.77 -18.06
CA ILE A 107 6.13 -4.31 -18.25
C ILE A 107 6.03 -3.94 -19.73
N HIS A 108 6.64 -4.72 -20.64
CA HIS A 108 6.49 -4.52 -22.09
C HIS A 108 5.04 -4.68 -22.55
N LEU A 109 4.33 -5.71 -22.09
CA LEU A 109 2.92 -5.93 -22.43
C LEU A 109 2.04 -4.79 -21.89
N ILE A 110 2.33 -4.29 -20.69
CA ILE A 110 1.63 -3.14 -20.12
C ILE A 110 1.85 -1.87 -20.95
N HIS A 111 3.08 -1.59 -21.40
CA HIS A 111 3.32 -0.46 -22.29
C HIS A 111 2.48 -0.56 -23.58
N GLN A 112 2.42 -1.74 -24.19
CA GLN A 112 1.60 -1.98 -25.38
C GLN A 112 0.11 -1.82 -25.09
N TRP A 113 -0.36 -2.30 -23.93
CA TRP A 113 -1.74 -2.16 -23.49
C TRP A 113 -2.11 -0.68 -23.28
N ILE A 114 -1.27 0.11 -22.62
CA ILE A 114 -1.51 1.56 -22.43
C ILE A 114 -1.61 2.27 -23.79
N LEU A 115 -0.72 1.94 -24.73
CA LEU A 115 -0.79 2.51 -26.09
C LEU A 115 -2.10 2.13 -26.79
N ARG A 116 -2.45 0.84 -26.78
CA ARG A 116 -3.65 0.30 -27.42
C ARG A 116 -4.92 0.91 -26.85
N TYR A 117 -4.99 1.08 -25.53
CA TYR A 117 -6.18 1.57 -24.85
C TYR A 117 -6.16 3.06 -24.50
N SER A 118 -5.15 3.80 -24.97
CA SER A 118 -4.91 5.22 -24.63
C SER A 118 -6.13 6.14 -24.76
N GLN A 119 -7.02 5.89 -25.71
CA GLN A 119 -8.23 6.70 -25.91
C GLN A 119 -9.33 6.48 -24.84
N TRP A 120 -9.30 5.36 -24.13
CA TRP A 120 -10.26 5.01 -23.07
C TRP A 120 -9.67 5.17 -21.67
N LEU A 121 -8.34 5.28 -21.56
CA LEU A 121 -7.68 5.56 -20.29
C LEU A 121 -7.75 7.06 -19.97
N PRO A 122 -8.10 7.43 -18.73
CA PRO A 122 -8.00 8.82 -18.29
C PRO A 122 -6.58 9.35 -18.48
N SER A 123 -6.42 10.60 -18.90
CA SER A 123 -5.10 11.22 -19.03
C SER A 123 -4.36 11.21 -17.68
N HIS A 124 -3.15 10.68 -17.68
CA HIS A 124 -2.30 10.49 -16.49
C HIS A 124 -0.83 10.73 -16.87
N ASP A 125 0.00 11.01 -15.87
CA ASP A 125 1.45 11.10 -16.00
C ASP A 125 2.10 9.71 -15.84
N HIS A 126 1.55 8.86 -14.96
CA HIS A 126 2.05 7.51 -14.68
C HIS A 126 0.92 6.51 -14.35
N ALA A 127 1.04 5.27 -14.82
CA ALA A 127 0.11 4.18 -14.49
C ALA A 127 0.77 3.14 -13.56
N ILE A 128 0.07 2.74 -12.50
CA ILE A 128 0.50 1.65 -11.61
C ILE A 128 -0.47 0.50 -11.78
N ILE A 129 0.02 -0.62 -12.32
CA ILE A 129 -0.76 -1.83 -12.60
C ILE A 129 -0.47 -2.85 -11.50
N LEU A 130 -1.51 -3.25 -10.77
CA LEU A 130 -1.43 -4.31 -9.77
C LEU A 130 -1.90 -5.64 -10.37
N THR A 131 -1.13 -6.70 -10.12
CA THR A 131 -1.38 -8.05 -10.65
C THR A 131 -1.20 -9.13 -9.57
N LYS A 132 -1.82 -10.29 -9.76
CA LYS A 132 -1.58 -11.51 -8.96
C LYS A 132 -0.60 -12.48 -9.64
N PHE A 133 -0.07 -12.14 -10.80
CA PHE A 133 1.01 -12.89 -11.44
C PHE A 133 2.28 -12.79 -10.60
N ASP A 134 2.96 -13.93 -10.38
CA ASP A 134 4.32 -13.99 -9.85
C ASP A 134 5.30 -13.42 -10.89
N LEU A 135 5.98 -12.33 -10.54
CA LEU A 135 6.92 -11.66 -11.44
C LEU A 135 8.31 -12.31 -11.32
N LEU A 136 8.70 -13.03 -12.34
CA LEU A 136 9.97 -13.76 -12.36
C LEU A 136 11.11 -12.86 -12.82
N THR A 137 12.32 -13.10 -12.28
CA THR A 137 13.53 -12.56 -12.91
C THR A 137 13.78 -13.24 -14.26
N PRO A 138 14.72 -12.72 -15.09
CA PRO A 138 15.17 -13.39 -16.31
C PRO A 138 15.75 -14.80 -16.11
N LYS A 139 16.08 -15.19 -14.87
CA LYS A 139 16.54 -16.54 -14.51
C LYS A 139 15.41 -17.46 -14.05
N GLY A 140 14.18 -16.95 -13.95
CA GLY A 140 12.99 -17.71 -13.59
C GLY A 140 12.71 -17.83 -12.08
N ASP A 141 13.33 -17.02 -11.22
CA ASP A 141 13.06 -16.99 -9.78
C ASP A 141 12.10 -15.87 -9.36
N SER A 142 11.26 -16.14 -8.36
CA SER A 142 10.23 -15.25 -7.80
C SER A 142 10.80 -14.17 -6.85
N SER A 143 11.98 -13.63 -7.16
CA SER A 143 12.63 -12.60 -6.34
C SER A 143 12.29 -11.16 -6.77
N THR A 144 11.61 -10.99 -7.91
CA THR A 144 11.11 -9.70 -8.39
C THR A 144 9.65 -9.55 -7.97
N GLN A 145 9.26 -8.36 -7.49
CA GLN A 145 7.87 -8.09 -7.07
C GLN A 145 7.28 -6.86 -7.78
N GLY A 146 8.09 -6.19 -8.59
CA GLY A 146 7.67 -5.05 -9.40
C GLY A 146 8.69 -4.78 -10.51
N MET A 147 8.28 -4.00 -11.50
CA MET A 147 9.15 -3.54 -12.57
C MET A 147 8.68 -2.19 -13.10
N ALA A 148 9.62 -1.27 -13.29
CA ALA A 148 9.45 0.00 -13.99
C ALA A 148 10.74 0.43 -14.69
N TYR A 149 10.60 1.29 -15.68
CA TYR A 149 11.75 1.85 -16.39
C TYR A 149 12.32 3.06 -15.66
N VAL A 150 13.65 3.06 -15.47
CA VAL A 150 14.33 4.17 -14.80
C VAL A 150 14.21 5.46 -15.64
N GLY A 151 13.76 6.54 -15.00
CA GLY A 151 13.61 7.85 -15.63
C GLY A 151 12.58 7.87 -16.78
N ALA A 152 11.60 6.96 -16.75
CA ALA A 152 10.55 6.88 -17.77
C ALA A 152 9.32 7.75 -17.45
N MET A 153 9.31 8.50 -16.35
CA MET A 153 8.30 9.53 -16.11
C MET A 153 8.22 10.47 -17.33
N CYS A 154 7.01 10.79 -17.76
CA CYS A 154 6.71 11.58 -18.97
C CYS A 154 7.02 10.91 -20.32
N ARG A 155 7.41 9.63 -20.37
CA ARG A 155 7.66 8.91 -21.63
C ARG A 155 6.44 8.12 -22.10
N ASN A 156 5.34 8.82 -22.40
CA ASN A 156 4.09 8.22 -22.90
C ASN A 156 3.72 6.92 -22.15
N SER A 157 3.52 5.81 -22.86
CA SER A 157 3.17 4.50 -22.30
C SER A 157 4.26 3.83 -21.47
N GLU A 158 5.52 4.27 -21.61
CA GLU A 158 6.61 3.74 -20.80
C GLU A 158 6.61 4.32 -19.38
N SER A 159 5.79 5.34 -19.13
CA SER A 159 5.53 5.80 -17.78
C SER A 159 4.51 4.90 -17.09
N ALA A 160 4.96 3.68 -16.78
CA ALA A 160 4.16 2.70 -16.05
C ALA A 160 5.02 1.85 -15.11
N SER A 161 4.35 1.24 -14.14
CA SER A 161 4.91 0.21 -13.28
C SER A 161 3.96 -0.98 -13.19
N VAL A 162 4.53 -2.19 -13.16
CA VAL A 162 3.81 -3.42 -12.82
C VAL A 162 4.22 -3.85 -11.42
N VAL A 163 3.25 -4.24 -10.60
CA VAL A 163 3.46 -4.57 -9.19
C VAL A 163 2.70 -5.84 -8.85
N GLU A 164 3.41 -6.84 -8.36
CA GLU A 164 2.82 -8.03 -7.78
C GLU A 164 2.13 -7.68 -6.45
N ASP A 165 0.84 -7.97 -6.37
CA ASP A 165 0.04 -7.76 -5.17
C ASP A 165 0.29 -8.86 -4.13
N ILE A 166 1.31 -8.66 -3.31
CA ILE A 166 1.60 -9.50 -2.15
C ILE A 166 0.75 -9.16 -0.91
N GLY A 167 -0.02 -8.08 -0.98
CA GLY A 167 -1.01 -7.64 -0.02
C GLY A 167 -0.52 -6.60 0.99
N ALA A 168 -1.50 -5.89 1.59
CA ALA A 168 -1.29 -4.92 2.66
C ALA A 168 -0.30 -3.80 2.28
N MET A 169 0.43 -3.27 3.26
CA MET A 169 1.38 -2.17 3.05
C MET A 169 2.55 -2.59 2.15
N ALA A 170 2.86 -3.88 2.04
CA ALA A 170 3.97 -4.36 1.23
C ALA A 170 3.77 -4.07 -0.26
N THR A 171 2.56 -4.28 -0.81
CA THR A 171 2.21 -3.89 -2.20
C THR A 171 2.44 -2.39 -2.44
N ALA A 172 2.02 -1.54 -1.49
CA ALA A 172 2.20 -0.09 -1.62
C ALA A 172 3.68 0.34 -1.55
N MET A 173 4.50 -0.39 -0.78
CA MET A 173 5.95 -0.15 -0.73
C MET A 173 6.63 -0.50 -2.05
N ILE A 174 6.23 -1.60 -2.68
CA ILE A 174 6.73 -1.98 -4.02
C ILE A 174 6.29 -0.93 -5.04
N ALA A 175 5.01 -0.55 -5.06
CA ALA A 175 4.53 0.51 -5.95
C ALA A 175 5.28 1.84 -5.76
N ALA A 176 5.61 2.21 -4.52
CA ALA A 176 6.41 3.41 -4.25
C ALA A 176 7.85 3.29 -4.76
N HIS A 177 8.46 2.11 -4.66
CA HIS A 177 9.77 1.77 -5.20
C HIS A 177 9.80 1.88 -6.73
N GLU A 178 8.84 1.27 -7.42
CA GLU A 178 8.76 1.33 -8.88
C GLU A 178 8.48 2.75 -9.40
N LEU A 179 7.68 3.53 -8.68
CA LEU A 179 7.48 4.95 -8.98
C LEU A 179 8.80 5.75 -8.83
N ALA A 180 9.66 5.39 -7.87
CA ALA A 180 10.94 6.05 -7.67
C ALA A 180 11.91 5.72 -8.81
N HIS A 181 11.89 4.49 -9.34
CA HIS A 181 12.58 4.17 -10.60
C HIS A 181 12.10 5.07 -11.74
N SER A 182 10.79 5.20 -11.95
CA SER A 182 10.24 6.08 -12.99
C SER A 182 10.68 7.54 -12.83
N LEU A 183 10.89 7.99 -11.60
CA LEU A 183 11.44 9.29 -11.23
C LEU A 183 12.97 9.37 -11.28
N GLY A 184 13.66 8.36 -11.78
CA GLY A 184 15.09 8.37 -12.07
C GLY A 184 15.99 7.78 -10.97
N ALA A 185 15.44 7.23 -9.89
CA ALA A 185 16.26 6.58 -8.87
C ALA A 185 16.78 5.21 -9.32
N PHE A 186 18.03 4.90 -8.99
CA PHE A 186 18.59 3.55 -9.10
C PHE A 186 18.59 2.84 -7.74
N HIS A 187 18.77 1.52 -7.74
CA HIS A 187 18.91 0.77 -6.49
C HIS A 187 20.12 1.25 -5.69
N ASP A 188 19.95 1.44 -4.38
CA ASP A 188 21.04 1.71 -3.44
C ASP A 188 22.09 0.59 -3.49
N GLY A 189 23.36 0.97 -3.64
CA GLY A 189 24.50 0.04 -3.67
C GLY A 189 24.79 -0.52 -5.06
N SER A 190 24.15 0.03 -6.10
CA SER A 190 24.36 -0.34 -7.50
C SER A 190 24.59 0.88 -8.39
N GLY A 191 25.39 0.71 -9.45
CA GLY A 191 25.57 1.72 -10.49
C GLY A 191 25.85 3.12 -9.94
N GLU A 192 24.98 4.06 -10.29
CA GLU A 192 25.05 5.49 -9.90
C GLU A 192 24.70 5.76 -8.43
N SER A 193 24.26 4.75 -7.67
CA SER A 193 23.94 4.82 -6.24
C SER A 193 24.95 4.03 -5.37
N GLY A 194 26.17 3.81 -5.86
CA GLY A 194 27.21 3.03 -5.16
C GLY A 194 27.60 3.58 -3.78
N ASP A 195 27.44 4.90 -3.56
CA ASP A 195 27.75 5.56 -2.28
C ASP A 195 26.73 5.25 -1.17
N CYS A 196 25.53 4.78 -1.50
CA CYS A 196 24.51 4.39 -0.55
C CYS A 196 24.48 2.87 -0.41
N SER A 197 24.63 2.32 0.79
CA SER A 197 24.61 0.87 0.96
C SER A 197 23.19 0.30 0.90
N GLY A 198 22.94 -0.65 -0.02
CA GLY A 198 21.69 -1.40 -0.09
C GLY A 198 21.36 -2.21 1.18
N ASN A 199 22.36 -2.50 2.02
CA ASN A 199 22.17 -3.25 3.28
C ASN A 199 21.49 -2.45 4.40
N LEU A 200 21.35 -1.13 4.21
CA LEU A 200 20.64 -0.23 5.14
C LEU A 200 19.12 -0.29 4.97
N ASN A 201 18.64 -1.02 3.95
CA ASN A 201 17.22 -1.30 3.74
C ASN A 201 16.37 -0.05 3.54
N TYR A 202 16.93 1.00 2.90
CA TYR A 202 16.12 2.11 2.40
C TYR A 202 15.17 1.63 1.31
N MET A 203 14.14 2.43 0.99
CA MET A 203 13.10 2.05 0.02
C MET A 203 13.67 1.55 -1.31
N MET A 204 14.77 2.14 -1.80
CA MET A 204 15.44 1.75 -3.04
C MET A 204 16.52 0.68 -2.86
N ALA A 205 16.57 -0.03 -1.73
CA ALA A 205 17.41 -1.21 -1.62
C ALA A 205 16.95 -2.28 -2.63
N PRO A 206 17.87 -2.99 -3.31
CA PRO A 206 17.52 -3.99 -4.34
C PRO A 206 16.81 -5.22 -3.76
N THR A 207 16.86 -5.40 -2.45
CA THR A 207 16.11 -6.45 -1.74
C THR A 207 15.52 -5.84 -0.47
N VAL A 208 14.23 -6.06 -0.26
CA VAL A 208 13.55 -5.60 0.96
C VAL A 208 13.79 -6.60 2.08
N SER A 209 14.44 -6.14 3.14
CA SER A 209 14.65 -6.91 4.35
C SER A 209 13.46 -6.81 5.28
N GLY A 210 12.89 -7.96 5.63
CA GLY A 210 11.94 -8.13 6.72
C GLY A 210 12.56 -8.09 8.12
N SER A 211 13.78 -7.55 8.28
CA SER A 211 14.56 -7.62 9.53
C SER A 211 13.77 -7.14 10.75
N ASP A 212 13.97 -7.79 11.89
CA ASP A 212 13.45 -7.32 13.17
C ASP A 212 14.20 -6.08 13.69
N ASP A 213 15.37 -5.78 13.11
CA ASP A 213 16.14 -4.55 13.36
C ASP A 213 15.26 -3.32 13.11
N TYR A 214 15.17 -2.46 14.13
CA TYR A 214 14.26 -1.33 14.08
C TYR A 214 14.68 -0.30 13.04
N GLU A 215 15.97 0.01 12.93
CA GLU A 215 16.45 1.04 12.02
C GLU A 215 16.30 0.60 10.57
N LYS A 216 16.73 -0.62 10.23
CA LYS A 216 16.55 -1.18 8.88
C LYS A 216 15.08 -1.26 8.49
N PHE A 217 14.21 -1.70 9.39
CA PHE A 217 12.78 -1.72 9.11
C PHE A 217 12.24 -0.29 8.88
N GLN A 218 12.64 0.69 9.70
CA GLN A 218 12.19 2.07 9.53
C GLN A 218 12.76 2.76 8.28
N ASN A 219 13.97 2.39 7.85
CA ASN A 219 14.56 2.88 6.61
C ASN A 219 13.76 2.43 5.39
N SER A 220 13.08 1.28 5.44
CA SER A 220 12.29 0.81 4.29
C SER A 220 11.23 1.81 3.84
N PHE A 221 10.70 2.64 4.75
CA PHE A 221 9.74 3.71 4.44
C PHE A 221 10.37 5.01 3.92
N LYS A 222 11.69 5.06 3.79
CA LYS A 222 12.46 6.28 3.50
C LYS A 222 13.29 6.12 2.22
N LEU A 223 13.40 7.19 1.46
CA LEU A 223 14.39 7.31 0.39
C LEU A 223 15.77 7.57 1.00
N SER A 224 16.80 6.94 0.43
CA SER A 224 18.18 7.24 0.80
C SER A 224 18.57 8.63 0.28
N ILE A 225 19.72 9.14 0.73
CA ILE A 225 20.27 10.39 0.19
C ILE A 225 20.60 10.29 -1.30
N CYS A 226 20.98 9.10 -1.80
CA CYS A 226 21.25 8.89 -3.23
C CYS A 226 19.96 8.95 -4.04
N SER A 227 18.92 8.22 -3.62
CA SER A 227 17.63 8.21 -4.30
C SER A 227 17.02 9.61 -4.34
N ARG A 228 17.08 10.36 -3.22
CA ARG A 228 16.61 11.75 -3.16
C ARG A 228 17.30 12.65 -4.18
N LYS A 229 18.65 12.59 -4.25
CA LYS A 229 19.44 13.39 -5.20
C LYS A 229 19.14 13.04 -6.65
N GLN A 230 18.96 11.76 -6.96
CA GLN A 230 18.64 11.31 -8.32
C GLN A 230 17.25 11.77 -8.75
N ILE A 231 16.25 11.63 -7.88
CA ILE A 231 14.88 12.11 -8.16
C ILE A 231 14.87 13.63 -8.32
N GLU A 232 15.59 14.36 -7.46
CA GLU A 232 15.76 15.81 -7.59
C GLU A 232 16.39 16.18 -8.94
N ALA A 233 17.49 15.52 -9.34
CA ALA A 233 18.14 15.76 -10.61
C ALA A 233 17.23 15.47 -11.82
N PHE A 234 16.45 14.38 -11.77
CA PHE A 234 15.48 14.05 -12.80
C PHE A 234 14.38 15.11 -12.93
N LEU A 235 13.79 15.54 -11.81
CA LEU A 235 12.73 16.54 -11.78
C LEU A 235 13.23 17.93 -12.23
N LEU A 236 14.52 18.22 -12.06
CA LEU A 236 15.16 19.43 -12.59
C LEU A 236 15.52 19.34 -14.09
N ASN A 237 15.45 18.15 -14.70
CA ASN A 237 15.67 17.95 -16.14
C ASN A 237 14.43 18.29 -17.00
N GLU A 238 14.66 18.69 -18.26
CA GLU A 238 13.63 18.96 -19.28
C GLU A 238 12.77 17.73 -19.62
N THR A 239 13.26 16.51 -19.38
CA THR A 239 12.47 15.29 -19.57
C THR A 239 11.26 15.17 -18.63
N SER A 240 11.24 15.93 -17.53
CA SER A 240 10.16 15.90 -16.52
C SER A 240 9.05 16.94 -16.74
N LEU A 241 8.96 17.57 -17.93
CA LEU A 241 8.03 18.66 -18.19
C LEU A 241 6.56 18.31 -17.93
N CYS A 242 6.15 17.06 -18.13
CA CYS A 242 4.75 16.65 -17.93
C CYS A 242 4.29 16.76 -16.47
N VAL A 243 5.19 16.68 -15.48
CA VAL A 243 4.86 16.76 -14.04
C VAL A 243 5.11 18.14 -13.43
N ARG A 244 5.68 19.08 -14.19
CA ARG A 244 5.92 20.46 -13.73
C ARG A 244 4.62 21.26 -13.77
N ARG A 245 4.29 21.99 -12.70
CA ARG A 245 3.09 22.84 -12.61
C ARG A 245 3.41 24.26 -12.12
N HIS A 246 2.55 25.22 -12.49
CA HIS A 246 2.55 26.59 -11.98
C HIS A 246 1.46 26.76 -10.89
N ARG A 247 1.76 27.48 -9.80
CA ARG A 247 0.97 27.60 -8.54
C ARG A 247 -0.51 27.99 -8.69
N ALA A 248 -0.96 28.51 -9.84
CA ALA A 248 -2.30 29.05 -10.00
C ALA A 248 -3.43 27.99 -9.89
N ARG A 249 -3.16 26.72 -10.22
CA ARG A 249 -4.16 25.62 -10.14
C ARG A 249 -4.21 24.94 -8.76
N GLU A 250 -3.19 25.15 -7.95
CA GLU A 250 -2.93 24.44 -6.69
C GLU A 250 -3.87 24.89 -5.55
N ARG A 251 -4.29 26.16 -5.53
CA ARG A 251 -5.16 26.72 -4.48
C ARG A 251 -6.59 26.15 -4.47
N ARG A 252 -7.06 25.55 -5.56
CA ARG A 252 -8.43 24.99 -5.65
C ARG A 252 -8.51 23.54 -5.14
N LEU A 253 -7.45 22.75 -5.31
CA LEU A 253 -7.39 21.33 -4.89
C LEU A 253 -6.83 21.16 -3.47
N ARG A 254 -5.94 22.06 -3.01
CA ARG A 254 -5.42 22.01 -1.63
C ARG A 254 -6.50 22.23 -0.55
N ARG A 255 -7.61 22.92 -0.87
CA ARG A 255 -8.72 23.17 0.07
C ARG A 255 -9.61 21.96 0.37
N THR A 256 -9.57 20.91 -0.45
CA THR A 256 -10.33 19.66 -0.22
C THR A 256 -9.43 18.52 0.28
N SER A 257 -8.12 18.76 0.40
CA SER A 257 -7.11 17.69 0.47
C SER A 257 -6.28 17.66 1.76
N TYR A 258 -6.17 18.77 2.49
CA TYR A 258 -5.37 18.82 3.72
C TYR A 258 -6.14 18.30 4.96
N SER A 259 -5.87 17.04 5.28
CA SER A 259 -5.44 16.54 6.60
C SER A 259 -6.39 16.40 7.81
N ASP A 260 -7.72 16.52 7.72
CA ASP A 260 -8.59 16.14 8.87
C ASP A 260 -9.73 15.16 8.57
N GLY A 261 -10.00 14.86 7.28
CA GLY A 261 -11.16 14.04 6.87
C GLY A 261 -10.88 12.74 6.10
N ARG A 262 -9.65 12.52 5.61
CA ARG A 262 -9.35 11.33 4.78
C ARG A 262 -9.12 10.10 5.64
N LYS A 263 -9.79 8.99 5.31
CA LYS A 263 -9.58 7.68 5.93
C LYS A 263 -8.26 7.10 5.44
N LYS A 264 -7.42 6.65 6.37
CA LYS A 264 -6.20 5.90 6.04
C LYS A 264 -6.54 4.49 5.54
N PRO A 265 -5.67 3.84 4.77
CA PRO A 265 -5.89 2.49 4.23
C PRO A 265 -6.32 1.46 5.28
N GLY A 266 -5.71 1.45 6.46
CA GLY A 266 -6.05 0.55 7.57
C GLY A 266 -7.34 0.88 8.31
N GLU A 267 -7.95 2.04 8.07
CA GLU A 267 -9.31 2.36 8.51
C GLU A 267 -10.37 1.71 7.61
N LEU A 268 -10.03 1.42 6.34
CA LEU A 268 -10.89 0.73 5.37
C LEU A 268 -10.62 -0.79 5.36
N PHE A 269 -9.35 -1.17 5.35
CA PHE A 269 -8.88 -2.55 5.32
C PHE A 269 -8.37 -2.96 6.70
N LEU A 270 -9.29 -3.47 7.53
CA LEU A 270 -8.96 -4.04 8.83
C LEU A 270 -7.97 -5.22 8.69
N GLN A 271 -7.32 -5.60 9.78
CA GLN A 271 -6.33 -6.70 9.80
C GLN A 271 -6.85 -8.00 9.15
N GLN A 272 -8.14 -8.31 9.33
CA GLN A 272 -8.77 -9.48 8.73
C GLN A 272 -8.84 -9.41 7.20
N HIS A 273 -9.09 -8.22 6.63
CA HIS A 273 -9.10 -8.02 5.18
C HIS A 273 -7.68 -8.13 4.64
N GLN A 274 -6.70 -7.50 5.31
CA GLN A 274 -5.29 -7.61 4.94
C GLN A 274 -4.80 -9.07 4.92
N CYS A 275 -5.23 -9.91 5.87
CA CYS A 275 -4.91 -11.35 5.84
C CYS A 275 -5.50 -12.06 4.63
N LYS A 276 -6.74 -11.76 4.27
CA LYS A 276 -7.39 -12.39 3.10
C LYS A 276 -6.73 -11.98 1.80
N ILE A 277 -6.36 -10.71 1.67
CA ILE A 277 -5.70 -10.18 0.47
C ILE A 277 -4.29 -10.80 0.32
N ALA A 278 -3.55 -10.94 1.41
CA ALA A 278 -2.17 -11.43 1.37
C ALA A 278 -2.05 -12.95 1.23
N PHE A 279 -3.00 -13.73 1.76
CA PHE A 279 -2.89 -15.20 1.86
C PHE A 279 -4.10 -15.99 1.30
N GLY A 280 -5.21 -15.32 1.01
CA GLY A 280 -6.42 -15.94 0.46
C GLY A 280 -7.64 -15.95 1.40
N PRO A 281 -8.84 -16.25 0.87
CA PRO A 281 -10.13 -16.09 1.55
C PRO A 281 -10.26 -16.83 2.89
N GLN A 282 -9.60 -17.99 3.03
CA GLN A 282 -9.60 -18.84 4.21
C GLN A 282 -8.75 -18.30 5.37
N TYR A 283 -7.96 -17.26 5.16
CA TYR A 283 -7.12 -16.68 6.20
C TYR A 283 -7.84 -15.62 7.03
N GLY A 284 -7.43 -15.49 8.29
CA GLY A 284 -7.85 -14.39 9.15
C GLY A 284 -6.82 -14.09 10.23
N VAL A 285 -7.12 -13.12 11.10
CA VAL A 285 -6.18 -12.64 12.12
C VAL A 285 -5.69 -13.75 13.04
N CYS A 286 -4.37 -13.84 13.24
CA CYS A 286 -3.75 -14.69 14.24
C CYS A 286 -4.11 -14.21 15.66
N LYS A 287 -4.72 -15.09 16.47
CA LYS A 287 -5.14 -14.78 17.87
C LYS A 287 -4.17 -15.33 18.93
N GLN A 288 -3.07 -15.95 18.52
CA GLN A 288 -2.13 -16.55 19.46
C GLN A 288 -1.31 -15.44 20.15
N HIS A 289 -1.41 -15.36 21.48
CA HIS A 289 -0.82 -14.30 22.30
C HIS A 289 0.68 -14.11 22.10
N GLU A 290 1.40 -15.19 21.80
CA GLU A 290 2.85 -15.17 21.53
C GLU A 290 3.24 -14.23 20.37
N TYR A 291 2.40 -14.16 19.33
CA TYR A 291 2.61 -13.31 18.15
C TYR A 291 2.06 -11.88 18.33
N GLN A 292 1.18 -11.67 19.32
CA GLN A 292 0.55 -10.37 19.59
C GLN A 292 1.27 -9.53 20.66
N MET A 293 2.00 -10.17 21.59
CA MET A 293 2.50 -9.51 22.81
C MET A 293 3.99 -9.14 22.79
N LYS A 294 4.82 -9.79 21.96
CA LYS A 294 6.28 -9.59 22.00
C LYS A 294 6.81 -8.51 21.05
N ASN A 295 6.08 -8.17 19.99
CA ASN A 295 6.57 -7.27 18.94
C ASN A 295 5.56 -6.15 18.63
N ASN A 296 6.06 -5.02 18.13
CA ASN A 296 5.21 -3.97 17.57
C ASN A 296 4.33 -4.58 16.47
N PRO A 297 2.99 -4.67 16.66
CA PRO A 297 2.12 -5.43 15.77
C PRO A 297 2.13 -4.84 14.36
N CYS A 298 2.41 -3.55 14.21
CA CYS A 298 2.44 -2.85 12.92
C CYS A 298 3.57 -3.30 11.99
N LYS A 299 4.63 -3.91 12.53
CA LYS A 299 5.78 -4.35 11.73
C LYS A 299 5.47 -5.56 10.85
N ARG A 300 4.62 -6.48 11.32
CA ARG A 300 4.39 -7.75 10.65
C ARG A 300 2.99 -8.29 10.90
N LEU A 301 2.25 -8.48 9.82
CA LEU A 301 0.91 -9.07 9.83
C LEU A 301 1.00 -10.59 9.91
N TRP A 302 0.48 -11.15 11.00
CA TRP A 302 0.40 -12.60 11.21
C TRP A 302 -1.03 -13.10 10.98
N CYS A 303 -1.15 -14.10 10.11
CA CYS A 303 -2.42 -14.65 9.67
C CYS A 303 -2.52 -16.14 10.01
N LYS A 304 -3.75 -16.64 10.08
CA LYS A 304 -4.07 -18.03 10.41
C LYS A 304 -5.03 -18.58 9.38
N ASN A 305 -4.61 -19.64 8.70
CA ASN A 305 -5.48 -20.42 7.84
C ASN A 305 -6.57 -21.11 8.68
N ARG A 306 -7.85 -20.74 8.46
CA ARG A 306 -9.00 -21.25 9.22
C ARG A 306 -9.40 -22.67 8.85
N SER A 307 -8.95 -23.17 7.71
CA SER A 307 -9.17 -24.56 7.29
C SER A 307 -8.23 -25.55 7.98
N THR A 308 -7.17 -25.05 8.64
CA THR A 308 -6.22 -25.88 9.39
C THR A 308 -6.62 -26.07 10.86
N LYS A 309 -6.05 -27.07 11.52
CA LYS A 309 -6.24 -27.32 12.96
C LYS A 309 -5.93 -26.04 13.78
N ARG A 310 -6.67 -25.83 14.88
CA ARG A 310 -6.48 -24.70 15.81
C ARG A 310 -5.05 -24.58 16.35
N THR A 311 -4.33 -25.70 16.43
CA THR A 311 -2.95 -25.81 16.92
C THR A 311 -1.89 -25.50 15.87
N ALA A 312 -2.22 -25.47 14.57
CA ALA A 312 -1.22 -25.14 13.56
C ALA A 312 -0.73 -23.69 13.74
N SER A 313 0.52 -23.44 13.34
CA SER A 313 1.17 -22.13 13.47
C SER A 313 0.45 -21.04 12.68
N CYS A 314 0.73 -19.78 13.05
CA CYS A 314 0.40 -18.64 12.22
C CYS A 314 1.47 -18.42 11.15
N GLU A 315 1.07 -17.81 10.05
CA GLU A 315 1.88 -17.58 8.86
C GLU A 315 2.06 -16.08 8.64
N THR A 316 3.18 -15.71 8.02
CA THR A 316 3.52 -14.34 7.62
C THR A 316 4.42 -14.39 6.38
N LYS A 317 4.48 -13.30 5.61
CA LYS A 317 5.54 -13.10 4.61
C LYS A 317 6.75 -12.43 5.28
N ASN A 318 7.91 -12.47 4.61
CA ASN A 318 9.17 -11.89 5.12
C ASN A 318 9.00 -10.41 5.50
N TYR A 319 8.43 -9.62 4.60
CA TYR A 319 8.09 -8.21 4.82
C TYR A 319 6.59 -8.00 4.56
N LEU A 320 5.81 -7.81 5.62
CA LEU A 320 4.36 -7.61 5.52
C LEU A 320 3.85 -6.68 6.63
N PRO A 321 4.24 -5.39 6.65
CA PRO A 321 3.70 -4.45 7.60
C PRO A 321 2.21 -4.19 7.38
N LEU A 322 1.53 -3.74 8.44
CA LEU A 322 0.13 -3.37 8.34
C LEU A 322 -0.02 -1.97 7.78
N PHE A 323 -1.11 -1.74 7.06
CA PHE A 323 -1.47 -0.42 6.55
C PHE A 323 -1.51 0.66 7.61
N ASP A 324 -1.17 1.88 7.21
CA ASP A 324 -1.38 3.06 8.05
C ASP A 324 -2.85 3.21 8.44
N GLY A 325 -3.12 3.56 9.69
CA GLY A 325 -4.46 3.62 10.26
C GLY A 325 -4.98 2.28 10.82
N THR A 326 -4.26 1.16 10.62
CA THR A 326 -4.70 -0.12 11.18
C THR A 326 -4.62 -0.08 12.70
N LYS A 327 -5.71 -0.46 13.38
CA LYS A 327 -5.74 -0.49 14.83
C LYS A 327 -4.70 -1.47 15.39
N CYS A 328 -3.84 -0.97 16.27
CA CYS A 328 -2.78 -1.75 16.91
C CYS A 328 -2.90 -1.78 18.44
N GLY A 329 -3.84 -1.00 18.99
CA GLY A 329 -4.11 -0.95 20.43
C GLY A 329 -5.33 -0.11 20.74
N VAL A 330 -5.59 0.11 22.03
CA VAL A 330 -6.60 1.07 22.46
C VAL A 330 -6.12 2.47 22.11
N ARG A 331 -6.89 3.22 21.30
CA ARG A 331 -6.52 4.57 20.82
C ARG A 331 -5.16 4.63 20.15
N LYS A 332 -4.77 3.55 19.47
CA LYS A 332 -3.51 3.47 18.72
C LYS A 332 -3.73 2.84 17.37
N TRP A 333 -2.99 3.33 16.39
CA TRP A 333 -2.99 2.83 15.03
C TRP A 333 -1.57 2.76 14.47
N CYS A 334 -1.40 2.00 13.40
CA CYS A 334 -0.14 1.89 12.68
C CYS A 334 0.11 3.14 11.85
N ILE A 335 1.33 3.68 11.90
CA ILE A 335 1.84 4.74 11.01
C ILE A 335 3.30 4.41 10.71
N ALA A 336 3.65 4.24 9.43
CA ALA A 336 5.00 3.85 8.99
C ALA A 336 5.55 2.64 9.79
N GLY A 337 4.69 1.62 9.97
CA GLY A 337 5.01 0.43 10.73
C GLY A 337 5.18 0.62 12.25
N ASN A 338 4.88 1.80 12.81
CA ASN A 338 4.89 2.07 14.25
C ASN A 338 3.49 2.15 14.85
N CYS A 339 3.29 1.55 16.03
CA CYS A 339 2.04 1.67 16.77
C CYS A 339 2.01 2.98 17.58
N VAL A 340 1.40 4.02 17.02
CA VAL A 340 1.35 5.38 17.59
C VAL A 340 -0.04 5.74 18.11
N ILE A 341 -0.12 6.75 18.98
CA ILE A 341 -1.39 7.25 19.49
C ILE A 341 -2.24 7.81 18.34
N ASN A 342 -3.50 7.43 18.32
CA ASN A 342 -4.49 7.94 17.39
C ASN A 342 -5.17 9.18 17.98
N ASN A 343 -4.73 10.36 17.56
CA ASN A 343 -5.31 11.63 17.98
C ASN A 343 -6.63 11.97 17.24
N LYS A 344 -7.00 11.28 16.15
CA LYS A 344 -8.35 11.46 15.53
C LYS A 344 -9.46 10.95 16.45
N GLU A 345 -9.19 9.90 17.23
CA GLU A 345 -10.14 9.44 18.24
C GLU A 345 -10.32 10.49 19.34
N ASP A 346 -9.34 11.34 19.67
CA ASP A 346 -9.53 12.43 20.64
C ASP A 346 -10.46 13.53 20.13
N ASN A 347 -10.40 13.87 18.84
CA ASN A 347 -11.28 14.88 18.24
C ASN A 347 -12.70 14.36 17.95
N SER A 348 -12.94 13.04 17.96
CA SER A 348 -14.27 12.42 17.74
C SER A 348 -14.90 11.83 19.00
N CYS A 349 -14.11 11.57 20.04
CA CYS A 349 -14.54 10.98 21.31
C CYS A 349 -14.71 12.08 22.36
N VAL A 350 -15.73 12.93 22.19
CA VAL A 350 -16.06 14.01 23.14
C VAL A 350 -17.07 13.49 24.17
N ASP A 351 -16.93 13.90 25.42
CA ASP A 351 -17.98 13.68 26.41
C ASP A 351 -19.21 14.54 26.04
N VAL A 352 -20.30 13.90 25.63
CA VAL A 352 -21.57 14.55 25.31
C VAL A 352 -22.13 15.30 26.53
N ASN A 353 -21.87 14.78 27.74
CA ASN A 353 -22.23 15.44 29.00
C ASN A 353 -21.06 15.44 29.98
N VAL A 354 -20.13 16.38 29.79
CA VAL A 354 -18.90 16.52 30.60
C VAL A 354 -19.17 16.53 32.11
N SER A 355 -20.23 17.21 32.57
CA SER A 355 -20.58 17.28 34.00
C SER A 355 -20.92 15.89 34.58
N MET A 356 -21.76 15.12 33.87
CA MET A 356 -22.07 13.74 34.28
C MET A 356 -20.81 12.86 34.24
N CYS A 357 -19.99 13.01 33.21
CA CYS A 357 -18.81 12.19 33.00
C CYS A 357 -17.70 12.45 34.03
N THR A 358 -17.59 13.70 34.52
CA THR A 358 -16.58 14.12 35.49
C THR A 358 -17.03 14.06 36.95
N SER A 359 -18.34 14.06 37.23
CA SER A 359 -18.90 13.98 38.59
C SER A 359 -18.70 12.62 39.28
N LEU A 360 -18.44 11.55 38.51
CA LEU A 360 -18.21 10.22 39.06
C LEU A 360 -16.78 10.08 39.62
N SER A 361 -16.64 9.48 40.80
CA SER A 361 -15.33 9.06 41.32
C SER A 361 -14.64 8.09 40.36
N ALA A 362 -13.30 8.06 40.35
CA ALA A 362 -12.51 7.22 39.43
C ALA A 362 -12.94 5.74 39.44
N GLY A 363 -13.22 5.18 40.62
CA GLY A 363 -13.69 3.80 40.77
C GLY A 363 -15.09 3.56 40.18
N LYS A 364 -16.04 4.48 40.39
CA LYS A 364 -17.38 4.40 39.78
C LYS A 364 -17.27 4.56 38.27
N ARG A 365 -16.55 5.58 37.80
CA ARG A 365 -16.34 5.86 36.37
C ARG A 365 -15.75 4.65 35.64
N LYS A 366 -14.74 3.98 36.22
CA LYS A 366 -14.18 2.72 35.69
C LYS A 366 -15.21 1.62 35.51
N ARG A 367 -16.17 1.47 36.44
CA ARG A 367 -17.25 0.49 36.34
C ARG A 367 -18.27 0.88 35.25
N PHE A 368 -18.67 2.14 35.20
CA PHE A 368 -19.65 2.63 34.22
C PHE A 368 -19.11 2.62 32.79
N CYS A 369 -17.83 2.88 32.58
CA CYS A 369 -17.18 2.84 31.28
C CYS A 369 -17.12 1.46 30.61
N LYS A 370 -17.51 0.39 31.32
CA LYS A 370 -17.76 -0.93 30.74
C LYS A 370 -19.09 -1.03 29.99
N SER A 371 -20.04 -0.13 30.27
CA SER A 371 -21.32 -0.04 29.56
C SER A 371 -21.15 0.70 28.25
N ALA A 372 -21.61 0.11 27.14
CA ALA A 372 -21.56 0.74 25.81
C ALA A 372 -22.32 2.07 25.78
N LYS A 373 -23.48 2.16 26.46
CA LYS A 373 -24.28 3.39 26.54
C LYS A 373 -23.56 4.51 27.27
N PHE A 374 -22.92 4.19 28.39
CA PHE A 374 -22.17 5.18 29.15
C PHE A 374 -20.90 5.60 28.41
N ASN A 375 -20.22 4.66 27.76
CA ASN A 375 -19.04 4.93 26.94
C ASN A 375 -19.36 5.84 25.75
N ALA A 376 -20.53 5.68 25.13
CA ALA A 376 -20.98 6.56 24.04
C ALA A 376 -21.23 8.01 24.50
N VAL A 377 -21.68 8.23 25.74
CA VAL A 377 -21.93 9.58 26.30
C VAL A 377 -20.67 10.17 26.91
N CYS A 378 -19.82 9.35 27.53
CA CYS A 378 -18.62 9.74 28.28
C CYS A 378 -17.35 9.22 27.63
N CYS A 379 -17.26 9.37 26.31
CA CYS A 379 -16.21 8.76 25.51
C CYS A 379 -14.80 9.21 25.98
N PHE A 380 -14.58 10.53 26.11
CA PHE A 380 -13.31 11.10 26.56
C PHE A 380 -12.96 10.64 27.98
N SER A 381 -13.89 10.80 28.92
CA SER A 381 -13.72 10.41 30.33
C SER A 381 -13.49 8.91 30.53
N CYS A 382 -14.07 8.07 29.68
CA CYS A 382 -13.84 6.63 29.71
C CYS A 382 -12.53 6.22 29.08
N SER A 383 -12.09 6.95 28.07
CA SER A 383 -10.85 6.68 27.36
C SER A 383 -9.61 7.02 28.20
N THR A 384 -9.66 8.07 29.02
CA THR A 384 -8.56 8.50 29.90
C THR A 384 -8.28 7.52 31.05
N ILE A 385 -9.29 6.82 31.55
CA ILE A 385 -9.12 5.78 32.60
C ILE A 385 -8.30 4.58 32.10
N ARG A 386 -8.36 4.28 30.80
CA ARG A 386 -7.62 3.15 30.21
C ARG A 386 -6.11 3.41 30.05
N LEU A 387 -5.67 4.67 30.21
CA LEU A 387 -4.26 5.08 30.08
C LEU A 387 -3.48 5.05 31.40
N MET A 388 -4.16 4.89 32.54
CA MET A 388 -3.54 4.78 33.89
C MET A 388 -3.34 3.31 34.33
N GLN A 389 -3.40 2.37 33.39
CA GLN A 389 -3.06 0.94 33.55
C GLN A 389 -2.07 0.57 32.46
#